data_AF-A0A9E9C405-F1
#
_entry.id   AF-A0A9E9C405-F1
#
_cell.length_a   1.000
_cell.length_b   1.000
_cell.length_c   1.000
_cell.angle_alpha   90.00
_cell.angle_beta   90.00
_cell.angle_gamma   90.00
#
_symmetry.space_group_name_H-M   'P 1'
#
loop_
_entity.id
_entity.type
_entity.pdbx_description
1 polymer ?
#
loop_
_entity_poly.entity_id
_entity_poly.type
_entity_poly.pdbx_seq_one_letter_code
_entity_poly.pdbx_strand_id
1 'polypeptide(L)'
;MSISIEHSEFSTSLIQISPSAIDRPIPPPSLSPLPLQRPLLLVGHGSRDADGRQGLLDFASAYQALDRSRPVIPCFLELTEPSIQQGVDQCIEMGYTDLSVLPILLFAARHNKFDVTNELDRARQRHPQLTFHYGRHFGITPGILDLWRLRLAELDQPQWNPTGISRSDTVLLFVGRGSSDPDANGDVYKLARMLWEGSEYHTVETCFIGITHPRLEEGFRRSRLYTPKRIIVLPHFLFTGTLVKKIFHITAQQQEQYPNLSLVCLPEIGLHPELFQILRDREIETQLGQVQMNCEMCKFRLAAKSSDRHNHGHNHDHNHGHSHDDCNDDHDHAHGAIDPYAEPNQYHQRIWQVP
;
A
#
# COMPACT_ATOMS: atom_id res chain seq x y z
N MET A 1 -7.33 34.44 -50.86
CA MET A 1 -6.80 34.53 -49.48
C MET A 1 -7.17 33.24 -48.79
N SER A 2 -6.27 32.26 -48.81
CA SER A 2 -6.44 31.00 -48.11
C SER A 2 -5.86 31.18 -46.71
N ILE A 3 -6.73 31.20 -45.70
CA ILE A 3 -6.31 31.27 -44.30
C ILE A 3 -5.89 29.86 -43.91
N SER A 4 -4.58 29.65 -43.82
CA SER A 4 -3.98 28.47 -43.20
C SER A 4 -4.37 28.48 -41.73
N ILE A 5 -5.10 27.46 -41.30
CA ILE A 5 -5.34 27.19 -39.88
C ILE A 5 -4.03 26.58 -39.35
N GLU A 6 -3.26 27.37 -38.60
CA GLU A 6 -2.14 26.87 -37.82
C GLU A 6 -2.69 25.92 -36.76
N HIS A 7 -2.43 24.62 -36.92
CA HIS A 7 -2.52 23.66 -35.84
C HIS A 7 -1.44 24.02 -34.82
N SER A 8 -1.82 24.64 -33.69
CA SER A 8 -0.89 24.79 -32.58
C SER A 8 -0.56 23.41 -32.02
N GLU A 9 0.66 22.94 -32.26
CA GLU A 9 1.23 21.76 -31.60
C GLU A 9 1.42 22.07 -30.11
N PHE A 10 0.36 21.92 -29.32
CA PHE A 10 0.50 21.78 -27.88
C PHE A 10 1.07 20.38 -27.63
N SER A 11 2.40 20.30 -27.53
CA SER A 11 3.06 19.14 -26.95
C SER A 11 2.58 18.98 -25.50
N THR A 12 1.70 18.01 -25.25
CA THR A 12 1.22 17.71 -23.90
C THR A 12 2.36 17.08 -23.10
N SER A 13 3.03 17.85 -22.25
CA SER A 13 4.02 17.31 -21.32
C SER A 13 3.33 16.57 -20.17
N LEU A 14 4.04 15.61 -19.56
CA LEU A 14 3.50 14.85 -18.44
C LEU A 14 3.25 15.80 -17.27
N ILE A 15 2.03 15.80 -16.76
CA ILE A 15 1.71 16.54 -15.54
C ILE A 15 2.05 15.65 -14.34
N GLN A 16 3.21 15.89 -13.74
CA GLN A 16 3.61 15.31 -12.46
C GLN A 16 3.24 16.27 -11.32
N ILE A 17 2.62 15.74 -10.27
CA ILE A 17 2.11 16.54 -9.16
C ILE A 17 2.77 16.04 -7.86
N SER A 18 3.24 16.95 -7.02
CA SER A 18 3.74 16.60 -5.68
C SER A 18 2.60 16.46 -4.68
N PRO A 19 2.75 15.68 -3.59
CA PRO A 19 1.68 15.49 -2.60
C PRO A 19 1.16 16.84 -2.06
N SER A 20 2.07 17.73 -1.70
CA SER A 20 1.76 19.09 -1.21
C SER A 20 1.03 20.00 -2.20
N ALA A 21 1.08 19.70 -3.51
CA ALA A 21 0.44 20.51 -4.54
C ALA A 21 -1.00 20.05 -4.84
N ILE A 22 -1.31 18.78 -4.59
CA ILE A 22 -2.66 18.23 -4.81
C ILE A 22 -3.49 18.19 -3.53
N ASP A 23 -2.84 17.95 -2.39
CA ASP A 23 -3.54 17.92 -1.11
C ASP A 23 -3.64 19.36 -0.61
N ARG A 24 -4.82 19.98 -0.76
CA ARG A 24 -5.09 21.29 -0.15
C ARG A 24 -4.76 21.23 1.34
N PRO A 25 -4.33 22.35 1.96
CA PRO A 25 -4.12 22.40 3.40
C PRO A 25 -5.45 22.12 4.12
N ILE A 26 -5.61 20.87 4.54
CA ILE A 26 -6.70 20.40 5.37
C ILE A 26 -6.22 20.58 6.82
N PRO A 27 -7.00 21.23 7.70
CA PRO A 27 -6.63 21.38 9.10
C PRO A 27 -6.37 20.00 9.74
N PRO A 28 -5.45 19.91 10.72
CA PRO A 28 -5.17 18.64 11.37
C PRO A 28 -6.47 18.06 11.95
N PRO A 29 -6.69 16.74 11.81
CA PRO A 29 -7.95 16.13 12.21
C PRO A 29 -8.08 16.18 13.74
N SER A 30 -9.28 16.44 14.23
CA SER A 30 -9.61 16.29 15.64
C SER A 30 -9.83 14.81 15.95
N LEU A 31 -8.80 14.14 16.48
CA LEU A 31 -8.85 12.71 16.77
C LEU A 31 -9.75 12.41 17.98
N SER A 32 -10.53 11.33 17.92
CA SER A 32 -11.29 10.84 19.07
C SER A 32 -10.35 10.41 20.20
N PRO A 33 -10.68 10.64 21.48
CA PRO A 33 -9.79 10.28 22.59
C PRO A 33 -9.55 8.76 22.66
N LEU A 34 -8.33 8.36 23.04
CA LEU A 34 -8.00 6.95 23.22
C LEU A 34 -8.64 6.40 24.51
N PRO A 35 -9.29 5.22 24.45
CA PRO A 35 -9.78 4.52 25.64
C PRO A 35 -8.68 4.16 26.66
N LEU A 36 -7.49 3.83 26.16
CA LEU A 36 -6.34 3.37 26.95
C LEU A 36 -5.07 4.10 26.49
N GLN A 37 -4.17 4.41 27.43
CA GLN A 37 -2.85 4.98 27.14
C GLN A 37 -1.82 3.88 26.85
N ARG A 38 -2.20 2.89 26.02
CA ARG A 38 -1.34 1.75 25.67
C ARG A 38 -0.33 2.19 24.59
N PRO A 39 0.97 1.85 24.70
CA PRO A 39 1.96 2.13 23.65
C PRO A 39 1.51 1.51 22.32
N LEU A 40 1.85 2.18 21.22
CA LEU A 40 1.55 1.70 19.87
C LEU A 40 2.81 1.41 19.09
N LEU A 41 2.98 0.15 18.70
CA LEU A 41 3.91 -0.28 17.67
C LEU A 41 3.27 -0.07 16.29
N LEU A 42 3.78 0.88 15.52
CA LEU A 42 3.43 1.05 14.11
C LEU A 42 4.37 0.18 13.26
N VAL A 43 3.83 -0.84 12.62
CA VAL A 43 4.61 -1.82 11.87
C VAL A 43 4.50 -1.55 10.37
N GLY A 44 5.54 -1.00 9.78
CA GLY A 44 5.68 -0.94 8.33
C GLY A 44 6.28 -2.22 7.75
N HIS A 45 6.14 -2.42 6.45
CA HIS A 45 6.81 -3.53 5.77
C HIS A 45 8.33 -3.37 5.78
N GLY A 46 8.82 -2.15 5.47
CA GLY A 46 10.23 -1.90 5.22
C GLY A 46 10.49 -1.42 3.78
N SER A 47 11.56 -0.68 3.60
CA SER A 47 11.99 -0.18 2.29
C SER A 47 13.52 -0.11 2.25
N ARG A 48 14.12 -0.57 1.15
CA ARG A 48 15.53 -0.32 0.84
C ARG A 48 15.77 1.13 0.40
N ASP A 49 14.73 1.79 -0.09
CA ASP A 49 14.74 3.22 -0.44
C ASP A 49 14.58 4.05 0.84
N ALA A 50 15.54 4.97 1.06
CA ALA A 50 15.60 5.81 2.25
C ALA A 50 14.39 6.74 2.39
N ASP A 51 13.83 7.23 1.28
CA ASP A 51 12.65 8.10 1.30
C ASP A 51 11.42 7.30 1.76
N GLY A 52 11.31 6.05 1.30
CA GLY A 52 10.24 5.13 1.73
C GLY A 52 10.33 4.78 3.22
N ARG A 53 11.54 4.60 3.76
CA ARG A 53 11.76 4.43 5.20
C ARG A 53 11.35 5.69 5.96
N GLN A 54 11.82 6.84 5.51
CA GLN A 54 11.56 8.13 6.15
C GLN A 54 10.06 8.45 6.20
N GLY A 55 9.31 8.09 5.15
CA GLY A 55 7.85 8.29 5.10
C GLY A 55 7.10 7.67 6.29
N LEU A 56 7.45 6.45 6.72
CA LEU A 56 6.82 5.85 7.91
C LEU A 56 7.24 6.56 9.20
N LEU A 57 8.51 6.95 9.32
CA LEU A 57 9.02 7.65 10.50
C LEU A 57 8.35 9.02 10.67
N ASP A 58 8.17 9.74 9.55
CA ASP A 58 7.48 11.02 9.51
C ASP A 58 6.00 10.86 9.83
N PHE A 59 5.35 9.83 9.27
CA PHE A 59 3.96 9.50 9.57
C PHE A 59 3.75 9.18 11.06
N ALA A 60 4.64 8.38 11.66
CA ALA A 60 4.62 8.07 13.08
C ALA A 60 4.82 9.32 13.95
N SER A 61 5.78 10.18 13.58
CA SER A 61 6.08 11.43 14.28
C SER A 61 4.91 12.42 14.20
N ALA A 62 4.28 12.54 13.03
CA ALA A 62 3.09 13.36 12.82
C ALA A 62 1.92 12.85 13.67
N TYR A 63 1.68 11.54 13.69
CA TYR A 63 0.63 10.95 14.51
C TYR A 63 0.88 11.13 16.01
N GLN A 64 2.12 10.94 16.48
CA GLN A 64 2.52 11.22 17.86
C GLN A 64 2.31 12.70 18.26
N ALA A 65 2.48 13.63 17.32
CA ALA A 65 2.30 15.05 17.57
C ALA A 65 0.81 15.42 17.76
N LEU A 66 -0.12 14.69 17.14
CA LEU A 66 -1.56 14.89 17.31
C LEU A 66 -2.05 14.46 18.69
N ASP A 67 -1.39 13.50 19.34
CA ASP A 67 -1.76 12.99 20.66
C ASP A 67 -0.54 12.42 21.41
N ARG A 68 -0.17 13.09 22.51
CA ARG A 68 1.01 12.73 23.33
C ARG A 68 0.67 11.88 24.55
N SER A 69 -0.54 11.35 24.64
CA SER A 69 -0.97 10.56 25.81
C SER A 69 -0.25 9.22 25.97
N ARG A 70 0.44 8.73 24.94
CA ARG A 70 1.24 7.50 24.95
C ARG A 70 2.36 7.55 23.90
N PRO A 71 3.38 6.68 23.95
CA PRO A 71 4.41 6.57 22.92
C PRO A 71 3.99 5.80 21.67
N VAL A 72 4.30 6.36 20.49
CA VAL A 72 4.13 5.76 19.17
C VAL A 72 5.51 5.34 18.64
N ILE A 73 5.73 4.04 18.47
CA ILE A 73 7.01 3.44 18.12
C ILE A 73 6.94 2.89 16.69
N PRO A 74 7.55 3.55 15.69
CA PRO A 74 7.64 2.99 14.35
C PRO A 74 8.68 1.87 14.31
N CYS A 75 8.32 0.76 13.67
CA CYS A 75 9.19 -0.37 13.41
C CYS A 75 8.87 -1.00 12.06
N PHE A 76 9.77 -1.84 11.58
CA PHE A 76 9.69 -2.47 10.27
C PHE A 76 9.80 -3.98 10.40
N LEU A 77 9.03 -4.67 9.55
CA LEU A 77 9.08 -6.13 9.45
C LEU A 77 10.43 -6.59 8.89
N GLU A 78 10.92 -5.93 7.85
CA GLU A 78 12.15 -6.32 7.14
C GLU A 78 12.82 -5.11 6.45
N LEU A 79 13.95 -5.36 5.77
CA LEU A 79 14.71 -4.43 4.90
C LEU A 79 15.34 -3.20 5.58
N THR A 80 14.82 -2.75 6.70
CA THR A 80 15.28 -1.54 7.37
C THR A 80 14.97 -1.59 8.87
N GLU A 81 15.60 -0.69 9.61
CA GLU A 81 15.55 -0.61 11.07
C GLU A 81 14.77 0.65 11.51
N PRO A 82 14.13 0.64 12.70
CA PRO A 82 14.22 -0.42 13.71
C PRO A 82 13.29 -1.61 13.44
N SER A 83 13.75 -2.82 13.76
CA SER A 83 12.96 -4.05 13.67
C SER A 83 11.82 -4.10 14.69
N ILE A 84 10.83 -4.97 14.46
CA ILE A 84 9.72 -5.20 15.41
C ILE A 84 10.26 -5.53 16.82
N GLN A 85 11.29 -6.37 16.92
CA GLN A 85 11.88 -6.73 18.20
C GLN A 85 12.50 -5.51 18.92
N GLN A 86 13.24 -4.66 18.20
CA GLN A 86 13.80 -3.43 18.79
C GLN A 86 12.71 -2.47 19.27
N GLY A 87 11.61 -2.35 18.51
CA GLY A 87 10.44 -1.58 18.95
C GLY A 87 9.81 -2.14 20.23
N VAL A 88 9.72 -3.47 20.34
CA VAL A 88 9.24 -4.15 21.56
C VAL A 88 10.17 -3.89 22.74
N ASP A 89 11.48 -4.05 22.55
CA ASP A 89 12.48 -3.82 23.60
C ASP A 89 12.43 -2.37 24.10
N GLN A 90 12.26 -1.40 23.20
CA GLN A 90 12.06 0.00 23.57
C GLN A 90 10.80 0.22 24.43
N CYS A 91 9.68 -0.45 24.13
CA CYS A 91 8.49 -0.38 24.98
C CYS A 91 8.72 -0.99 26.37
N ILE A 92 9.50 -2.07 26.46
CA ILE A 92 9.85 -2.72 27.74
C ILE A 92 10.74 -1.82 28.58
N GLU A 93 11.74 -1.17 27.97
CA GLU A 93 12.61 -0.21 28.65
C GLU A 93 11.83 0.96 29.25
N MET A 94 10.70 1.34 28.64
CA MET A 94 9.76 2.33 29.17
C MET A 94 8.78 1.78 30.22
N GLY A 95 8.85 0.49 30.55
CA GLY A 95 8.04 -0.17 31.58
C GLY A 95 6.70 -0.73 31.10
N TYR A 96 6.46 -0.84 29.80
CA TYR A 96 5.20 -1.36 29.26
C TYR A 96 5.22 -2.89 29.10
N THR A 97 4.08 -3.52 29.39
CA THR A 97 3.83 -4.96 29.20
C THR A 97 2.60 -5.25 28.35
N ASP A 98 1.69 -4.29 28.20
CA ASP A 98 0.56 -4.35 27.27
C ASP A 98 0.82 -3.43 26.07
N LEU A 99 0.84 -3.97 24.84
CA LEU A 99 1.21 -3.22 23.64
C LEU A 99 0.13 -3.36 22.55
N SER A 100 -0.26 -2.23 21.94
CA SER A 100 -1.04 -2.24 20.70
C SER A 100 -0.09 -2.33 19.51
N VAL A 101 -0.41 -3.17 18.53
CA VAL A 101 0.40 -3.36 17.32
C VAL A 101 -0.49 -3.10 16.11
N LEU A 102 -0.15 -2.08 15.31
CA LEU A 102 -0.89 -1.74 14.10
C LEU A 102 0.00 -1.87 12.85
N PRO A 103 -0.38 -2.75 11.91
CA PRO A 103 0.29 -2.83 10.62
C PRO A 103 -0.11 -1.64 9.73
N ILE A 104 0.88 -0.88 9.25
CA ILE A 104 0.69 0.29 8.38
C ILE A 104 0.74 -0.15 6.93
N LEU A 105 -0.37 -0.76 6.51
CA LEU A 105 -0.57 -1.36 5.20
C LEU A 105 -1.96 -0.97 4.67
N LEU A 106 -2.06 -0.77 3.35
CA LEU A 106 -3.34 -0.45 2.70
C LEU A 106 -4.25 -1.67 2.57
N PHE A 107 -3.68 -2.86 2.32
CA PHE A 107 -4.41 -4.12 2.17
C PHE A 107 -3.74 -5.24 2.98
N ALA A 108 -4.53 -6.20 3.47
CA ALA A 108 -4.02 -7.35 4.19
C ALA A 108 -3.50 -8.42 3.23
N ALA A 109 -2.18 -8.56 3.18
CA ALA A 109 -1.47 -9.64 2.50
C ALA A 109 -0.74 -10.55 3.52
N ARG A 110 0.16 -11.42 3.02
CA ARG A 110 1.04 -12.28 3.82
C ARG A 110 1.65 -11.57 5.03
N HIS A 111 2.23 -10.38 4.83
CA HIS A 111 2.90 -9.64 5.90
C HIS A 111 1.99 -9.32 7.09
N ASN A 112 0.73 -8.98 6.84
CA ASN A 112 -0.27 -8.74 7.88
C ASN A 112 -0.83 -10.04 8.47
N LYS A 113 -0.98 -11.07 7.64
CA LYS A 113 -1.70 -12.30 8.01
C LYS A 113 -0.81 -13.37 8.63
N PHE A 114 0.51 -13.26 8.49
CA PHE A 114 1.46 -14.30 8.86
C PHE A 114 2.79 -13.75 9.39
N ASP A 115 3.47 -12.87 8.65
CA ASP A 115 4.87 -12.55 8.99
C ASP A 115 4.99 -11.69 10.28
N VAL A 116 4.18 -10.62 10.41
CA VAL A 116 4.18 -9.78 11.62
C VAL A 116 3.76 -10.58 12.85
N THR A 117 2.76 -11.45 12.73
CA THR A 117 2.32 -12.28 13.86
C THR A 117 3.41 -13.25 14.31
N ASN A 118 4.19 -13.81 13.38
CA ASN A 118 5.34 -14.67 13.73
C ASN A 118 6.45 -13.90 14.45
N GLU A 119 6.73 -12.64 14.06
CA GLU A 119 7.69 -11.79 14.78
C GLU A 119 7.22 -11.46 16.20
N LEU A 120 5.93 -11.20 16.39
CA LEU A 120 5.35 -10.99 17.72
C LEU A 120 5.41 -12.26 18.58
N ASP A 121 5.21 -13.44 17.98
CA ASP A 121 5.35 -14.72 18.69
C ASP A 121 6.79 -14.97 19.14
N ARG A 122 7.79 -14.64 18.31
CA ARG A 122 9.21 -14.66 18.69
C ARG A 122 9.51 -13.67 19.82
N ALA A 123 8.96 -12.46 19.76
CA ALA A 123 9.09 -11.48 20.82
C ALA A 123 8.48 -11.98 22.15
N ARG A 124 7.32 -12.63 22.10
CA ARG A 124 6.63 -13.23 23.25
C ARG A 124 7.40 -14.39 23.87
N GLN A 125 8.14 -15.17 23.07
CA GLN A 125 9.03 -16.21 23.60
C GLN A 125 10.18 -15.62 24.43
N ARG A 126 10.71 -14.45 24.03
CA ARG A 126 11.76 -13.74 24.77
C ARG A 126 11.20 -13.04 26.02
N HIS A 127 9.98 -12.54 25.92
CA HIS A 127 9.31 -11.74 26.96
C HIS A 127 7.89 -12.28 27.26
N PRO A 128 7.77 -13.37 28.03
CA PRO A 128 6.48 -14.06 28.26
C PRO A 128 5.42 -13.22 28.98
N GLN A 129 5.82 -12.14 29.65
CA GLN A 129 4.95 -11.19 30.34
C GLN A 129 4.19 -10.24 29.40
N LEU A 130 4.55 -10.20 28.10
CA LEU A 130 3.94 -9.27 27.16
C LEU A 130 2.56 -9.73 26.69
N THR A 131 1.64 -8.78 26.65
CA THR A 131 0.35 -8.91 25.98
C THR A 131 0.32 -8.05 24.73
N PHE A 132 0.17 -8.68 23.57
CA PHE A 132 0.03 -7.99 22.29
C PHE A 132 -1.43 -7.91 21.86
N HIS A 133 -1.88 -6.70 21.53
CA HIS A 133 -3.16 -6.45 20.88
C HIS A 133 -2.90 -6.13 19.41
N TYR A 134 -3.12 -7.12 18.54
CA TYR A 134 -2.87 -6.97 17.12
C TYR A 134 -4.09 -6.40 16.40
N GLY A 135 -3.91 -5.23 15.79
CA GLY A 135 -4.93 -4.59 14.97
C GLY A 135 -4.88 -5.01 13.51
N ARG A 136 -5.80 -4.43 12.74
CA ARG A 136 -5.89 -4.65 11.30
C ARG A 136 -5.29 -3.48 10.51
N HIS A 137 -4.91 -3.77 9.27
CA HIS A 137 -4.55 -2.82 8.23
C HIS A 137 -5.65 -1.76 7.96
N PHE A 138 -5.34 -0.74 7.16
CA PHE A 138 -6.30 0.34 6.84
C PHE A 138 -7.52 -0.19 6.09
N GLY A 139 -7.30 -0.93 5.01
CA GLY A 139 -8.33 -1.57 4.22
C GLY A 139 -9.19 -0.56 3.43
N ILE A 140 -10.34 -1.03 2.96
CA ILE A 140 -11.29 -0.22 2.21
C ILE A 140 -12.24 0.47 3.20
N THR A 141 -12.10 1.78 3.35
CA THR A 141 -12.93 2.61 4.23
C THR A 141 -13.52 3.80 3.47
N PRO A 142 -14.61 4.41 3.97
CA PRO A 142 -15.11 5.68 3.44
C PRO A 142 -14.01 6.75 3.38
N GLY A 143 -13.18 6.89 4.42
CA GLY A 143 -12.08 7.87 4.44
C GLY A 143 -11.05 7.68 3.33
N ILE A 144 -10.72 6.43 2.94
CA ILE A 144 -9.84 6.19 1.78
C ILE A 144 -10.52 6.61 0.46
N LEU A 145 -11.83 6.36 0.32
CA LEU A 145 -12.57 6.77 -0.87
C LEU A 145 -12.69 8.29 -0.96
N ASP A 146 -13.00 8.95 0.15
CA ASP A 146 -13.16 10.40 0.22
C ASP A 146 -11.82 11.11 -0.03
N LEU A 147 -10.71 10.57 0.49
CA LEU A 147 -9.36 11.00 0.14
C LEU A 147 -9.14 10.99 -1.38
N TRP A 148 -9.41 9.88 -2.06
CA TRP A 148 -9.22 9.82 -3.51
C TRP A 148 -10.17 10.73 -4.28
N ARG A 149 -11.42 10.88 -3.83
CA ARG A 149 -12.39 11.80 -4.42
C ARG A 149 -11.92 13.25 -4.31
N LEU A 150 -11.39 13.66 -3.15
CA LEU A 150 -10.81 14.99 -2.95
C LEU A 150 -9.65 15.24 -3.91
N ARG A 151 -8.69 14.31 -4.00
CA ARG A 151 -7.55 14.42 -4.92
C ARG A 151 -7.97 14.48 -6.38
N LEU A 152 -8.96 13.66 -6.78
CA LEU A 152 -9.50 13.68 -8.14
C LEU A 152 -10.26 14.96 -8.46
N ALA A 153 -10.99 15.53 -7.51
CA ALA A 153 -11.70 16.80 -7.70
C ALA A 153 -10.74 17.98 -7.94
N GLU A 154 -9.55 17.96 -7.32
CA GLU A 154 -8.53 18.97 -7.61
C GLU A 154 -8.05 18.90 -9.07
N LEU A 155 -8.04 17.72 -9.69
CA LEU A 155 -7.63 17.54 -11.10
C LEU A 155 -8.62 18.09 -12.13
N ASP A 156 -9.77 18.61 -11.69
CA ASP A 156 -10.69 19.36 -12.55
C ASP A 156 -10.32 20.85 -12.63
N GLN A 157 -9.43 21.34 -11.76
CA GLN A 157 -8.99 22.74 -11.79
C GLN A 157 -8.20 23.06 -13.06
N PRO A 158 -8.32 24.29 -13.63
CA PRO A 158 -7.64 24.67 -14.87
C PRO A 158 -6.12 24.49 -14.84
N GLN A 159 -5.50 24.56 -13.67
CA GLN A 159 -4.06 24.33 -13.48
C GLN A 159 -3.61 22.90 -13.84
N TRP A 160 -4.49 21.91 -13.64
CA TRP A 160 -4.24 20.49 -13.89
C TRP A 160 -5.02 19.94 -15.09
N ASN A 161 -6.00 20.70 -15.58
CA ASN A 161 -6.82 20.40 -16.75
C ASN A 161 -7.01 21.64 -17.64
N PRO A 162 -5.93 22.17 -18.24
CA PRO A 162 -5.96 23.46 -18.95
C PRO A 162 -6.84 23.44 -20.21
N THR A 163 -7.04 22.27 -20.79
CA THR A 163 -7.89 22.06 -21.99
C THR A 163 -9.32 21.67 -21.66
N GLY A 164 -9.67 21.56 -20.37
CA GLY A 164 -11.04 21.26 -19.93
C GLY A 164 -11.54 19.90 -20.39
N ILE A 165 -10.69 18.87 -20.40
CA ILE A 165 -11.08 17.50 -20.78
C ILE A 165 -12.10 17.00 -19.76
N SER A 166 -13.28 16.58 -20.23
CA SER A 166 -14.34 16.09 -19.37
C SER A 166 -13.97 14.75 -18.72
N ARG A 167 -14.61 14.43 -17.60
CA ARG A 167 -14.47 13.12 -16.95
C ARG A 167 -14.90 11.97 -17.87
N SER A 168 -15.93 12.17 -18.70
CA SER A 168 -16.40 11.18 -19.68
C SER A 168 -15.40 10.84 -20.79
N ASP A 169 -14.40 11.70 -21.01
CA ASP A 169 -13.27 11.50 -21.94
C ASP A 169 -11.97 11.11 -21.20
N THR A 170 -12.06 10.82 -19.90
CA THR A 170 -10.92 10.52 -19.02
C THR A 170 -11.01 9.11 -18.45
N VAL A 171 -9.93 8.34 -18.56
CA VAL A 171 -9.78 7.02 -17.93
C VAL A 171 -8.97 7.16 -16.64
N LEU A 172 -9.43 6.51 -15.56
CA LEU A 172 -8.63 6.32 -14.36
C LEU A 172 -7.78 5.05 -14.50
N LEU A 173 -6.49 5.12 -14.22
CA LEU A 173 -5.58 3.98 -14.15
C LEU A 173 -5.12 3.78 -12.71
N PHE A 174 -5.80 2.89 -11.99
CA PHE A 174 -5.51 2.57 -10.60
C PHE A 174 -4.37 1.56 -10.50
N VAL A 175 -3.30 1.92 -9.78
CA VAL A 175 -2.06 1.12 -9.74
C VAL A 175 -1.79 0.63 -8.33
N GLY A 176 -1.93 -0.68 -8.13
CA GLY A 176 -1.53 -1.35 -6.89
C GLY A 176 -0.07 -1.81 -6.89
N ARG A 177 0.48 -2.11 -5.71
CA ARG A 177 1.76 -2.83 -5.59
C ARG A 177 1.71 -4.20 -6.25
N GLY A 178 0.62 -4.92 -6.00
CA GLY A 178 0.48 -6.36 -6.25
C GLY A 178 0.93 -7.18 -5.05
N SER A 179 0.36 -8.38 -4.91
CA SER A 179 0.60 -9.29 -3.80
C SER A 179 0.57 -10.75 -4.23
N SER A 180 1.24 -11.60 -3.47
CA SER A 180 1.12 -13.06 -3.55
C SER A 180 -0.11 -13.59 -2.80
N ASP A 181 -0.97 -12.70 -2.30
CA ASP A 181 -2.28 -13.02 -1.75
C ASP A 181 -3.39 -12.53 -2.70
N PRO A 182 -4.17 -13.44 -3.32
CA PRO A 182 -5.31 -13.08 -4.18
C PRO A 182 -6.30 -12.12 -3.53
N ASP A 183 -6.52 -12.24 -2.22
CA ASP A 183 -7.49 -11.44 -1.47
C ASP A 183 -7.10 -9.96 -1.49
N ALA A 184 -5.82 -9.67 -1.22
CA ALA A 184 -5.26 -8.32 -1.30
C ALA A 184 -5.34 -7.75 -2.73
N ASN A 185 -5.12 -8.58 -3.75
CA ASN A 185 -5.25 -8.15 -5.14
C ASN A 185 -6.72 -7.83 -5.49
N GLY A 186 -7.67 -8.63 -5.00
CA GLY A 186 -9.10 -8.40 -5.16
C GLY A 186 -9.57 -7.10 -4.49
N ASP A 187 -9.03 -6.77 -3.33
CA ASP A 187 -9.33 -5.50 -2.64
C ASP A 187 -8.91 -4.27 -3.48
N VAL A 188 -7.83 -4.35 -4.27
CA VAL A 188 -7.45 -3.28 -5.20
C VAL A 188 -8.57 -3.05 -6.23
N TYR A 189 -9.06 -4.12 -6.85
CA TYR A 189 -10.17 -4.03 -7.82
C TYR A 189 -11.45 -3.52 -7.18
N LYS A 190 -11.76 -3.98 -5.96
CA LYS A 190 -12.93 -3.53 -5.22
C LYS A 190 -12.86 -2.03 -4.92
N LEU A 191 -11.72 -1.55 -4.43
CA LEU A 191 -11.52 -0.13 -4.15
C LEU A 191 -11.60 0.71 -5.44
N ALA A 192 -10.90 0.29 -6.50
CA ALA A 192 -10.94 0.97 -7.80
C ALA A 192 -12.37 1.05 -8.34
N ARG A 193 -13.13 -0.06 -8.25
CA ARG A 193 -14.54 -0.08 -8.66
C ARG A 193 -15.38 0.88 -7.84
N MET A 194 -15.27 0.86 -6.51
CA MET A 194 -16.02 1.76 -5.61
C MET A 194 -15.69 3.23 -5.86
N LEU A 195 -14.43 3.55 -6.20
CA LEU A 195 -14.01 4.90 -6.53
C LEU A 195 -14.64 5.41 -7.84
N TRP A 196 -14.83 4.52 -8.82
CA TRP A 196 -15.41 4.84 -10.12
C TRP A 196 -16.93 4.96 -10.12
N GLU A 197 -17.63 4.19 -9.26
CA GLU A 197 -19.09 4.26 -9.17
C GLU A 197 -19.55 5.69 -8.82
N GLY A 198 -20.33 6.29 -9.73
CA GLY A 198 -20.83 7.67 -9.58
C GLY A 198 -19.80 8.77 -9.81
N SER A 199 -18.63 8.47 -10.38
CA SER A 199 -17.54 9.44 -10.56
C SER A 199 -17.57 10.21 -11.89
N GLU A 200 -18.44 9.81 -12.83
CA GLU A 200 -18.55 10.33 -14.22
C GLU A 200 -17.32 10.10 -15.12
N TYR A 201 -16.29 9.42 -14.60
CA TYR A 201 -15.12 9.04 -15.38
C TYR A 201 -15.51 7.94 -16.39
N HIS A 202 -14.91 7.95 -17.58
CA HIS A 202 -15.23 7.02 -18.65
C HIS A 202 -15.20 5.55 -18.17
N THR A 203 -14.13 5.19 -17.48
CA THR A 203 -13.91 3.88 -16.87
C THR A 203 -12.77 3.98 -15.86
N VAL A 204 -12.58 2.90 -15.08
CA VAL A 204 -11.38 2.65 -14.30
C VAL A 204 -10.73 1.36 -14.76
N GLU A 205 -9.45 1.45 -15.13
CA GLU A 205 -8.59 0.29 -15.35
C GLU A 205 -7.71 0.08 -14.13
N THR A 206 -7.47 -1.19 -13.79
CA THR A 206 -6.67 -1.57 -12.62
C THR A 206 -5.51 -2.46 -13.06
N CYS A 207 -4.32 -2.12 -12.57
CA CYS A 207 -3.08 -2.83 -12.85
C CYS A 207 -2.13 -2.79 -11.65
N PHE A 208 -0.98 -3.44 -11.80
CA PHE A 208 -0.01 -3.60 -10.74
C PHE A 208 1.41 -3.31 -11.21
N ILE A 209 2.22 -2.71 -10.34
CA ILE A 209 3.63 -2.45 -10.66
C ILE A 209 4.54 -3.66 -10.37
N GLY A 210 4.11 -4.57 -9.50
CA GLY A 210 4.86 -5.73 -9.01
C GLY A 210 3.99 -6.96 -8.79
N ILE A 211 4.63 -8.12 -8.58
CA ILE A 211 4.10 -9.41 -8.07
C ILE A 211 2.95 -10.07 -8.85
N THR A 212 1.89 -9.35 -9.19
CA THR A 212 0.69 -9.88 -9.85
C THR A 212 0.46 -9.18 -11.20
N HIS A 213 -0.53 -9.66 -11.94
CA HIS A 213 -0.89 -9.22 -13.28
C HIS A 213 -2.32 -8.67 -13.29
N PRO A 214 -2.68 -7.77 -14.23
CA PRO A 214 -1.85 -7.21 -15.31
C PRO A 214 -0.84 -6.17 -14.84
N ARG A 215 0.34 -6.10 -15.48
CA ARG A 215 1.38 -5.11 -15.18
C ARG A 215 1.03 -3.72 -15.72
N LEU A 216 1.72 -2.69 -15.22
CA LEU A 216 1.42 -1.27 -15.52
C LEU A 216 1.38 -0.97 -17.04
N GLU A 217 2.31 -1.51 -17.81
CA GLU A 217 2.39 -1.35 -19.26
C GLU A 217 1.12 -1.87 -19.95
N GLU A 218 0.61 -3.02 -19.50
CA GLU A 218 -0.64 -3.59 -19.95
C GLU A 218 -1.85 -2.77 -19.49
N GLY A 219 -1.77 -2.19 -18.28
CA GLY A 219 -2.74 -1.21 -17.79
C GLY A 219 -2.88 -0.02 -18.74
N PHE A 220 -1.77 0.60 -19.15
CA PHE A 220 -1.78 1.68 -20.15
C PHE A 220 -2.32 1.23 -21.50
N ARG A 221 -1.92 0.03 -21.98
CA ARG A 221 -2.43 -0.53 -23.24
C ARG A 221 -3.96 -0.66 -23.20
N ARG A 222 -4.50 -1.22 -22.11
CA ARG A 222 -5.95 -1.40 -21.91
C ARG A 222 -6.68 -0.07 -21.79
N SER A 223 -6.15 0.90 -21.03
CA SER A 223 -6.73 2.23 -20.90
C SER A 223 -6.88 2.95 -22.25
N ARG A 224 -5.93 2.76 -23.18
CA ARG A 224 -6.02 3.34 -24.53
C ARG A 224 -7.11 2.74 -25.41
N LEU A 225 -7.57 1.52 -25.14
CA LEU A 225 -8.63 0.87 -25.94
C LEU A 225 -9.97 1.61 -25.85
N TYR A 226 -10.16 2.41 -24.80
CA TYR A 226 -11.32 3.29 -24.64
C TYR A 226 -11.21 4.61 -25.42
N THR A 227 -10.12 4.81 -26.16
CA THR A 227 -9.84 6.04 -26.91
C THR A 227 -9.98 7.33 -26.08
N PRO A 228 -9.42 7.39 -24.84
CA PRO A 228 -9.58 8.57 -24.00
C PRO A 228 -8.77 9.75 -24.51
N LYS A 229 -9.15 10.97 -24.08
CA LYS A 229 -8.33 12.18 -24.24
C LYS A 229 -7.37 12.38 -23.08
N ARG A 230 -7.68 11.79 -21.91
CA ARG A 230 -6.86 11.88 -20.70
C ARG A 230 -6.79 10.54 -19.96
N ILE A 231 -5.62 10.21 -19.42
CA ILE A 231 -5.47 9.15 -18.41
C ILE A 231 -4.91 9.76 -17.14
N ILE A 232 -5.59 9.53 -16.02
CA ILE A 232 -5.09 9.87 -14.68
C ILE A 232 -4.57 8.59 -14.05
N VAL A 233 -3.30 8.57 -13.67
CA VAL A 233 -2.64 7.45 -12.99
C VAL A 233 -2.73 7.66 -11.48
N LEU A 234 -3.22 6.65 -10.76
CA LEU A 234 -3.46 6.69 -9.31
C LEU A 234 -2.61 5.62 -8.61
N PRO A 235 -1.35 5.92 -8.24
CA PRO A 235 -0.56 5.03 -7.41
C PRO A 235 -1.15 4.89 -6.01
N HIS A 236 -1.65 3.69 -5.68
CA HIS A 236 -2.23 3.42 -4.37
C HIS A 236 -1.17 2.96 -3.36
N PHE A 237 -0.35 3.91 -2.91
CA PHE A 237 0.77 3.70 -1.99
C PHE A 237 0.72 4.72 -0.85
N LEU A 238 1.15 4.33 0.36
CA LEU A 238 1.25 5.25 1.50
C LEU A 238 2.43 6.20 1.35
N PHE A 239 3.59 5.66 1.00
CA PHE A 239 4.85 6.40 0.93
C PHE A 239 5.51 6.21 -0.43
N THR A 240 6.39 7.14 -0.78
CA THR A 240 7.22 7.04 -1.98
C THR A 240 8.24 5.90 -1.85
N GLY A 241 9.01 5.69 -2.91
CA GLY A 241 10.10 4.71 -2.97
C GLY A 241 10.30 4.17 -4.37
N THR A 242 11.09 3.10 -4.51
CA THR A 242 11.49 2.54 -5.81
C THR A 242 10.31 2.24 -6.74
N LEU A 243 9.21 1.68 -6.20
CA LEU A 243 8.06 1.31 -7.02
C LEU A 243 7.27 2.53 -7.50
N VAL A 244 7.05 3.54 -6.66
CA VAL A 244 6.38 4.78 -7.05
C VAL A 244 7.22 5.53 -8.08
N LYS A 245 8.54 5.64 -7.85
CA LYS A 245 9.51 6.19 -8.82
C LYS A 245 9.44 5.46 -10.18
N LYS A 246 9.31 4.13 -10.17
CA LYS A 246 9.12 3.32 -11.38
C LYS A 246 7.80 3.64 -12.10
N ILE A 247 6.69 3.84 -11.38
CA ILE A 247 5.41 4.24 -11.99
C ILE A 247 5.53 5.59 -12.68
N PHE A 248 6.15 6.59 -12.04
CA PHE A 248 6.41 7.89 -12.67
C PHE A 248 7.26 7.77 -13.93
N HIS A 249 8.33 6.97 -13.89
CA HIS A 249 9.20 6.75 -15.05
C HIS A 249 8.45 6.12 -16.23
N ILE A 250 7.69 5.04 -15.99
CA ILE A 250 6.90 4.39 -17.04
C ILE A 250 5.85 5.36 -17.59
N THR A 251 5.19 6.13 -16.72
CA THR A 251 4.19 7.11 -17.16
C THR A 251 4.80 8.20 -18.04
N ALA A 252 6.01 8.67 -17.74
CA ALA A 252 6.74 9.63 -18.59
C ALA A 252 7.05 9.05 -19.97
N GLN A 253 7.52 7.80 -20.04
CA GLN A 253 7.74 7.10 -21.31
C GLN A 253 6.44 6.96 -22.12
N GLN A 254 5.30 6.70 -21.46
CA GLN A 254 4.01 6.66 -22.14
C GLN A 254 3.59 8.03 -22.66
N GLN A 255 3.89 9.13 -21.95
CA GLN A 255 3.59 10.47 -22.43
C GLN A 255 4.39 10.81 -23.69
N GLU A 256 5.68 10.46 -23.72
CA GLU A 256 6.56 10.64 -24.89
C GLU A 256 6.06 9.84 -26.10
N GLN A 257 5.59 8.61 -25.87
CA GLN A 257 5.09 7.74 -26.93
C GLN A 257 3.72 8.19 -27.49
N TYR A 258 2.89 8.85 -26.68
CA TYR A 258 1.53 9.25 -27.04
C TYR A 258 1.30 10.75 -26.74
N PRO A 259 1.89 11.68 -27.53
CA PRO A 259 1.88 13.11 -27.23
C PRO A 259 0.49 13.77 -27.28
N ASN A 260 -0.46 13.15 -28.00
CA ASN A 260 -1.84 13.63 -28.11
C ASN A 260 -2.73 13.21 -26.93
N LEU A 261 -2.21 12.37 -26.03
CA LEU A 261 -2.92 11.88 -24.86
C LEU A 261 -2.44 12.65 -23.63
N SER A 262 -3.34 13.30 -22.90
CA SER A 262 -2.98 13.96 -21.65
C SER A 262 -2.78 12.91 -20.55
N LEU A 263 -1.56 12.78 -20.04
CA LEU A 263 -1.26 11.95 -18.87
C LEU A 263 -1.04 12.82 -17.64
N VAL A 264 -1.70 12.43 -16.54
CA VAL A 264 -1.50 13.00 -15.21
C VAL A 264 -1.12 11.87 -14.27
N CYS A 265 0.00 11.98 -13.57
CA CYS A 265 0.40 11.01 -12.56
C CYS A 265 0.33 11.63 -11.17
N LEU A 266 -0.59 11.14 -10.35
CA LEU A 266 -0.64 11.52 -8.94
C LEU A 266 0.52 10.88 -8.17
N PRO A 267 1.00 11.51 -7.09
CA PRO A 267 1.97 10.91 -6.21
C PRO A 267 1.28 9.92 -5.25
N GLU A 268 2.09 9.27 -4.42
CA GLU A 268 1.60 8.50 -3.26
C GLU A 268 0.64 9.32 -2.37
N ILE A 269 -0.03 8.66 -1.44
CA ILE A 269 -0.98 9.28 -0.52
C ILE A 269 -0.25 10.19 0.49
N GLY A 270 0.90 9.78 1.00
CA GLY A 270 1.68 10.55 1.96
C GLY A 270 0.98 10.74 3.32
N LEU A 271 1.16 11.91 3.92
CA LEU A 271 0.67 12.26 5.26
C LEU A 271 -0.72 12.92 5.17
N HIS A 272 -1.68 12.23 4.56
CA HIS A 272 -3.02 12.78 4.38
C HIS A 272 -3.87 12.69 5.67
N PRO A 273 -4.62 13.74 6.07
CA PRO A 273 -5.41 13.76 7.32
C PRO A 273 -6.37 12.59 7.52
N GLU A 274 -7.07 12.17 6.47
CA GLU A 274 -7.94 10.98 6.50
C GLU A 274 -7.23 9.72 6.98
N LEU A 275 -5.93 9.56 6.70
CA LEU A 275 -5.16 8.40 7.17
C LEU A 275 -4.95 8.44 8.69
N PHE A 276 -4.80 9.62 9.29
CA PHE A 276 -4.68 9.73 10.75
C PHE A 276 -5.99 9.40 11.45
N GLN A 277 -7.14 9.77 10.85
CA GLN A 277 -8.44 9.36 11.37
C GLN A 277 -8.63 7.85 11.27
N ILE A 278 -8.32 7.24 10.12
CA ILE A 278 -8.38 5.79 9.95
C ILE A 278 -7.44 5.08 10.94
N LEU A 279 -6.22 5.60 11.12
CA LEU A 279 -5.28 5.04 12.09
C LEU A 279 -5.84 5.11 13.52
N ARG A 280 -6.44 6.24 13.90
CA ARG A 280 -7.11 6.40 15.20
C ARG A 280 -8.22 5.39 15.40
N ASP A 281 -9.07 5.19 14.39
CA ASP A 281 -10.16 4.20 14.47
C ASP A 281 -9.60 2.79 14.63
N ARG A 282 -8.57 2.41 13.84
CA ARG A 282 -7.89 1.11 13.95
C ARG A 282 -7.27 0.89 15.31
N GLU A 283 -6.73 1.94 15.89
CA GLU A 283 -6.14 1.89 17.20
C GLU A 283 -7.18 1.69 18.30
N ILE A 284 -8.30 2.42 18.24
CA ILE A 284 -9.41 2.26 19.18
C ILE A 284 -9.98 0.84 19.07
N GLU A 285 -10.22 0.34 17.84
CA GLU A 285 -10.64 -1.04 17.59
C GLU A 285 -9.69 -2.04 18.27
N THR A 286 -8.38 -1.79 18.18
CA THR A 286 -7.33 -2.66 18.74
C THR A 286 -7.31 -2.61 20.27
N GLN A 287 -7.45 -1.42 20.86
CA GLN A 287 -7.50 -1.24 22.30
C GLN A 287 -8.71 -1.93 22.93
N LEU A 288 -9.85 -1.87 22.25
CA LEU A 288 -11.12 -2.43 22.70
C LEU A 288 -11.32 -3.91 22.32
N GLY A 289 -10.39 -4.52 21.57
CA GLY A 289 -10.52 -5.91 21.11
C GLY A 289 -11.65 -6.11 20.10
N GLN A 290 -11.97 -5.08 19.32
CA GLN A 290 -13.08 -5.06 18.35
C GLN A 290 -12.61 -5.29 16.90
N VAL A 291 -11.39 -5.79 16.72
CA VAL A 291 -10.77 -6.00 15.40
C VAL A 291 -11.55 -7.06 14.61
N GLN A 292 -12.05 -6.67 13.44
CA GLN A 292 -12.76 -7.56 12.51
C GLN A 292 -11.96 -7.76 11.22
N MET A 293 -11.63 -9.02 10.92
CA MET A 293 -10.91 -9.41 9.71
C MET A 293 -11.81 -10.27 8.82
N ASN A 294 -11.88 -9.96 7.53
CA ASN A 294 -12.52 -10.85 6.56
C ASN A 294 -11.60 -12.05 6.32
N CYS A 295 -11.89 -13.15 7.00
CA CYS A 295 -11.08 -14.35 6.94
C CYS A 295 -11.71 -15.47 6.10
N GLU A 296 -12.87 -15.26 5.47
CA GLU A 296 -13.59 -16.34 4.80
C GLU A 296 -12.75 -16.98 3.68
N MET A 297 -12.11 -16.16 2.85
CA MET A 297 -11.25 -16.60 1.75
C MET A 297 -9.75 -16.60 2.09
N CYS A 298 -9.38 -16.40 3.37
CA CYS A 298 -7.98 -16.32 3.77
C CYS A 298 -7.27 -17.67 3.63
N LYS A 299 -6.37 -17.79 2.63
CA LYS A 299 -5.61 -19.03 2.37
C LYS A 299 -4.77 -19.49 3.56
N PHE A 300 -4.22 -18.57 4.35
CA PHE A 300 -3.45 -18.88 5.56
C PHE A 300 -4.32 -19.55 6.64
N ARG A 301 -5.56 -19.05 6.84
CA ARG A 301 -6.52 -19.66 7.77
C ARG A 301 -6.96 -21.05 7.29
N LEU A 302 -7.18 -21.21 5.99
CA LEU A 302 -7.56 -22.50 5.41
C LEU A 302 -6.44 -23.53 5.59
N ALA A 303 -5.19 -23.13 5.37
CA ALA A 303 -4.02 -23.98 5.61
C ALA A 303 -3.90 -24.39 7.09
N ALA A 304 -3.98 -23.45 8.03
CA ALA A 304 -3.90 -23.73 9.46
C ALA A 304 -5.01 -24.70 9.95
N LYS A 305 -6.24 -24.56 9.43
CA LYS A 305 -7.33 -25.51 9.74
C LYS A 305 -7.11 -26.90 9.13
N SER A 306 -6.40 -26.99 8.01
CA SER A 306 -6.11 -28.27 7.35
C SER A 306 -5.01 -29.06 8.06
N SER A 307 -4.01 -28.38 8.62
CA SER A 307 -2.97 -29.01 9.45
C SER A 307 -3.51 -29.60 10.75
N ASP A 308 -4.55 -29.00 11.35
CA ASP A 308 -5.22 -29.53 12.55
C ASP A 308 -5.98 -30.84 12.30
N ARG A 309 -6.26 -31.21 11.04
CA ARG A 309 -6.93 -32.48 10.70
C ARG A 309 -5.97 -33.67 10.56
N HIS A 310 -4.65 -33.44 10.64
CA HIS A 310 -3.64 -34.46 10.37
C HIS A 310 -2.57 -34.62 11.46
N ASN A 311 -2.86 -34.37 12.76
CA ASN A 311 -1.91 -34.83 13.78
C ASN A 311 -2.49 -35.18 15.17
N HIS A 312 -2.77 -36.46 15.38
CA HIS A 312 -2.36 -37.16 16.61
C HIS A 312 -1.07 -37.91 16.27
N GLY A 313 0.07 -37.40 16.73
CA GLY A 313 1.36 -38.00 16.43
C GLY A 313 2.52 -37.07 16.80
N HIS A 314 2.74 -36.89 18.10
CA HIS A 314 4.03 -36.37 18.58
C HIS A 314 5.13 -37.33 18.14
N ASN A 315 6.03 -36.85 17.28
CA ASN A 315 7.41 -37.30 17.28
C ASN A 315 8.30 -36.09 17.07
N HIS A 316 8.98 -35.73 18.16
CA HIS A 316 10.10 -34.80 18.16
C HIS A 316 11.31 -35.55 17.59
N ASP A 317 11.59 -35.35 16.32
CA ASP A 317 12.96 -35.45 15.80
C ASP A 317 13.00 -34.95 14.37
N HIS A 318 13.26 -33.67 14.16
CA HIS A 318 13.86 -33.20 12.91
C HIS A 318 14.80 -32.03 13.20
N ASN A 319 16.09 -32.34 13.08
CA ASN A 319 17.16 -31.42 12.78
C ASN A 319 16.73 -30.59 11.54
N HIS A 320 16.18 -29.41 11.76
CA HIS A 320 15.88 -28.48 10.67
C HIS A 320 17.19 -27.84 10.23
N GLY A 321 17.82 -28.45 9.23
CA GLY A 321 18.58 -27.66 8.27
C GLY A 321 17.61 -26.62 7.72
N HIS A 322 17.76 -25.38 8.16
CA HIS A 322 17.05 -24.26 7.59
C HIS A 322 17.43 -24.18 6.11
N SER A 323 16.59 -24.70 5.23
CA SER A 323 16.49 -24.11 3.90
C SER A 323 15.80 -22.78 4.12
N HIS A 324 16.61 -21.77 4.42
CA HIS A 324 16.22 -20.43 4.09
C HIS A 324 15.82 -20.48 2.61
N ASP A 325 14.60 -20.04 2.28
CA ASP A 325 14.43 -19.37 0.99
C ASP A 325 15.22 -18.06 1.12
N ASP A 326 16.54 -18.21 1.09
CA ASP A 326 17.46 -17.15 0.83
C ASP A 326 17.10 -16.66 -0.56
N CYS A 327 16.55 -15.46 -0.61
CA CYS A 327 16.77 -14.58 -1.74
C CYS A 327 18.29 -14.35 -1.83
N ASN A 328 19.01 -15.34 -2.36
CA ASN A 328 20.43 -15.28 -2.65
C ASN A 328 20.60 -14.39 -3.89
N ASP A 329 20.50 -13.08 -3.67
CA ASP A 329 21.14 -12.09 -4.51
C ASP A 329 22.60 -12.02 -4.06
N ASP A 330 23.46 -12.85 -4.66
CA ASP A 330 24.89 -12.55 -4.78
C ASP A 330 25.54 -13.46 -5.83
N HIS A 331 25.46 -13.04 -7.09
CA HIS A 331 26.57 -13.22 -8.01
C HIS A 331 26.77 -11.94 -8.82
N ASP A 332 27.94 -11.37 -8.59
CA ASP A 332 28.49 -10.16 -9.17
C ASP A 332 28.76 -10.36 -10.68
N HIS A 333 27.69 -10.34 -11.47
CA HIS A 333 27.68 -10.10 -12.90
C HIS A 333 26.40 -9.32 -13.22
N ALA A 334 26.51 -8.25 -14.01
CA ALA A 334 25.44 -7.33 -14.35
C ALA A 334 24.26 -7.98 -15.11
N HIS A 335 23.47 -8.78 -14.40
CA HIS A 335 22.20 -9.35 -14.83
C HIS A 335 21.19 -9.00 -13.73
N GLY A 336 20.21 -8.15 -14.06
CA GLY A 336 19.22 -7.69 -13.09
C GLY A 336 18.48 -8.87 -12.44
N ALA A 337 18.22 -8.76 -11.13
CA ALA A 337 17.48 -9.74 -10.36
C ALA A 337 16.21 -10.19 -11.11
N ILE A 338 16.08 -11.51 -11.32
CA ILE A 338 14.98 -12.11 -12.08
C ILE A 338 13.69 -11.95 -11.27
N ASP A 339 12.70 -11.20 -11.76
CA ASP A 339 11.36 -11.10 -11.12
C ASP A 339 10.71 -12.50 -11.14
N PRO A 340 10.53 -13.17 -9.98
CA PRO A 340 10.00 -14.54 -9.91
C PRO A 340 8.52 -14.61 -10.32
N TYR A 341 7.87 -13.46 -10.53
CA TYR A 341 6.49 -13.33 -10.98
C TYR A 341 6.37 -12.67 -12.37
N ALA A 342 7.48 -12.57 -13.11
CA ALA A 342 7.48 -12.03 -14.47
C ALA A 342 6.56 -12.86 -15.38
N GLU A 343 6.67 -14.19 -15.32
CA GLU A 343 5.93 -15.12 -16.16
C GLU A 343 4.51 -15.39 -15.60
N PRO A 344 3.43 -14.99 -16.32
CA PRO A 344 2.05 -15.14 -15.83
C PRO A 344 1.68 -16.57 -15.45
N ASN A 345 2.10 -17.56 -16.25
CA ASN A 345 1.79 -18.96 -16.00
C ASN A 345 2.39 -19.46 -14.68
N GLN A 346 3.62 -19.07 -14.37
CA GLN A 346 4.28 -19.45 -13.12
C GLN A 346 3.61 -18.75 -11.92
N TYR A 347 3.24 -17.48 -12.07
CA TYR A 347 2.46 -16.75 -11.08
C TYR A 347 1.14 -17.48 -10.74
N HIS A 348 0.36 -17.87 -11.75
CA HIS A 348 -0.93 -18.54 -11.54
C HIS A 348 -0.82 -19.88 -10.82
N GLN A 349 0.29 -20.62 -11.02
CA GLN A 349 0.54 -21.88 -10.31
C GLN A 349 0.89 -21.67 -8.83
N ARG A 350 1.55 -20.56 -8.49
CA ARG A 350 2.03 -20.27 -7.13
C ARG A 350 1.00 -19.56 -6.24
N ILE A 351 0.08 -18.80 -6.81
CA ILE A 351 -0.69 -17.79 -6.06
C ILE A 351 -1.54 -18.33 -4.90
N TRP A 352 -2.00 -19.58 -4.98
CA TRP A 352 -2.79 -20.23 -3.92
C TRP A 352 -1.96 -21.03 -2.91
N GLN A 353 -0.65 -21.16 -3.14
CA GLN A 353 0.25 -21.83 -2.22
C GLN A 353 0.51 -20.94 -0.99
N VAL A 354 0.61 -21.58 0.17
CA VAL A 354 1.06 -20.97 1.43
C VAL A 354 2.54 -21.38 1.60
N PRO A 355 3.41 -20.45 2.01
CA PRO A 355 4.81 -20.73 2.31
C PRO A 355 5.01 -21.78 3.41
#